data_AF-A0A7V2Y518-F1
#
_entry.id   AF-A0A7V2Y518-F1
#
_cell.length_a   1.000
_cell.length_b   1.000
_cell.length_c   1.000
_cell.angle_alpha   90.00
_cell.angle_beta   90.00
_cell.angle_gamma   90.00
#
_symmetry.space_group_name_H-M   'P 1'
#
loop_
_entity.id
_entity.type
_entity.pdbx_description
1 polymer ?
#
loop_
_entity_poly.entity_id
_entity_poly.type
_entity_poly.pdbx_seq_one_letter_code
_entity_poly.pdbx_strand_id
1 'polypeptide(L)'
;MRTIRQVLAMIPDGKLLESLRGARGRGRDDYPVEVLWGVVVLKVLLRHEGFEACLGELKRNAGLREVIGIESEAGVPNKWNVSRFLEVL
;
A
#
# COMPACT_ATOMS: atom_id res chain seq x y z
N MET A 1 14.48 8.93 -0.01
CA MET A 1 13.02 8.77 0.15
C MET A 1 12.22 10.09 0.33
N ARG A 2 12.86 11.28 0.42
CA ARG A 2 12.14 12.56 0.70
C ARG A 2 11.01 12.87 -0.30
N THR A 3 11.25 12.71 -1.60
CA THR A 3 10.26 13.02 -2.66
C THR A 3 9.01 12.14 -2.58
N ILE A 4 9.18 10.83 -2.35
CA ILE A 4 8.05 9.90 -2.26
C ILE A 4 7.18 10.24 -1.04
N ARG A 5 7.80 10.49 0.12
CA ARG A 5 7.07 10.88 1.34
C ARG A 5 6.30 12.19 1.15
N GLN A 6 6.86 13.15 0.41
CA GLN A 6 6.15 14.40 0.07
C GLN A 6 4.95 14.15 -0.84
N VAL A 7 5.11 13.34 -1.89
CA VAL A 7 4.00 13.00 -2.78
C VAL A 7 2.88 12.32 -2.00
N LEU A 8 3.19 11.30 -1.18
CA LEU A 8 2.19 10.62 -0.35
C LEU A 8 1.44 11.60 0.56
N ALA A 9 2.15 12.52 1.21
CA ALA A 9 1.53 13.52 2.09
C ALA A 9 0.64 14.56 1.36
N MET A 10 0.80 14.71 0.04
CA MET A 10 -0.01 15.63 -0.76
C MET A 10 -1.29 14.99 -1.31
N ILE A 11 -1.44 13.67 -1.24
CA ILE A 11 -2.64 12.98 -1.73
C ILE A 11 -3.79 13.23 -0.73
N PRO A 12 -4.93 13.79 -1.16
CA PRO A 12 -6.07 14.03 -0.29
C PRO A 12 -6.93 12.75 -0.12
N ASP A 13 -6.32 11.64 0.27
CA ASP A 13 -6.95 10.31 0.33
C ASP A 13 -7.70 10.02 1.65
N GLY A 14 -7.73 10.94 2.60
CA GLY A 14 -8.37 10.71 3.91
C GLY A 14 -9.80 10.20 3.82
N LYS A 15 -10.66 10.80 2.97
CA LYS A 15 -12.05 10.34 2.78
C LYS A 15 -12.13 8.93 2.17
N LEU A 16 -11.21 8.61 1.27
CA LEU A 16 -11.12 7.29 0.64
C LEU A 16 -10.73 6.25 1.69
N LEU A 17 -9.66 6.51 2.45
CA LEU A 17 -9.18 5.61 3.51
C LEU A 17 -10.25 5.36 4.58
N GLU A 18 -11.00 6.39 5.01
CA GLU A 18 -12.12 6.21 5.94
C GLU A 18 -13.22 5.32 5.37
N SER A 19 -13.57 5.52 4.10
CA SER A 19 -14.61 4.71 3.43
C SER A 19 -14.18 3.25 3.31
N LEU A 20 -12.91 3.00 2.97
CA LEU A 20 -12.32 1.67 2.86
C LEU A 20 -12.25 0.95 4.21
N ARG A 21 -11.88 1.67 5.29
CA ARG A 21 -11.90 1.13 6.66
C ARG A 21 -13.31 0.71 7.05
N GLY A 22 -14.32 1.52 6.72
CA GLY A 22 -15.74 1.18 6.94
C GLY A 22 -16.19 -0.05 6.15
N ALA A 23 -15.76 -0.18 4.89
CA ALA A 23 -16.13 -1.31 4.03
C ALA A 23 -15.51 -2.65 4.46
N ARG A 24 -14.34 -2.64 5.11
CA ARG A 24 -13.59 -3.86 5.46
C ARG A 24 -14.20 -4.71 6.58
N GLY A 25 -15.22 -4.21 7.29
CA GLY A 25 -16.01 -4.98 8.26
C GLY A 25 -15.16 -5.64 9.36
N ARG A 26 -15.57 -6.84 9.83
CA ARG A 26 -14.90 -7.61 10.93
C ARG A 26 -14.05 -8.79 10.44
N GLY A 27 -13.63 -8.79 9.17
CA GLY A 27 -12.83 -9.87 8.59
C GLY A 27 -11.39 -9.89 9.11
N ARG A 28 -10.59 -10.87 8.66
CA ARG A 28 -9.13 -10.84 8.85
C ARG A 28 -8.56 -9.62 8.13
N ASP A 29 -8.09 -8.67 8.92
CA ASP A 29 -7.40 -7.47 8.45
C ASP A 29 -5.92 -7.56 8.83
N ASP A 30 -5.20 -8.45 8.14
CA ASP A 30 -3.78 -8.70 8.42
C ASP A 30 -2.87 -7.55 7.92
N TYR A 31 -3.41 -6.60 7.15
CA TYR A 31 -2.66 -5.48 6.56
C TYR A 31 -3.48 -4.20 6.60
N PRO A 32 -3.02 -3.12 7.25
CA PRO A 32 -3.77 -1.87 7.32
C PRO A 32 -4.14 -1.30 5.94
N VAL A 33 -5.28 -0.61 5.86
CA VAL A 33 -5.80 -0.02 4.61
C VAL A 33 -4.78 0.95 4.00
N GLU A 34 -4.13 1.76 4.82
CA GLU A 34 -3.09 2.68 4.39
C GLU A 34 -1.87 1.99 3.77
N VAL A 35 -1.52 0.78 4.21
CA VAL A 35 -0.42 -0.01 3.61
C VAL A 35 -0.82 -0.46 2.22
N LEU A 36 -2.01 -1.04 2.06
CA LEU A 36 -2.50 -1.53 0.78
C LEU A 36 -2.70 -0.40 -0.22
N TRP A 37 -3.26 0.74 0.23
CA TRP A 37 -3.34 1.95 -0.57
C TRP A 37 -1.94 2.47 -0.95
N GLY A 38 -0.99 2.48 -0.01
CA GLY A 38 0.40 2.84 -0.26
C GLY A 38 1.04 1.99 -1.37
N VAL A 39 0.78 0.69 -1.41
CA VAL A 39 1.23 -0.21 -2.50
C VAL A 39 0.66 0.23 -3.85
N VAL A 40 -0.63 0.59 -3.91
CA VAL A 40 -1.27 1.10 -5.14
C VAL A 40 -0.61 2.38 -5.63
N VAL A 41 -0.40 3.33 -4.73
CA VAL A 41 0.25 4.60 -5.07
C VAL A 41 1.70 4.37 -5.52
N LEU A 42 2.48 3.57 -4.80
CA LEU A 42 3.86 3.28 -5.17
C LEU A 42 3.98 2.56 -6.52
N LYS A 43 3.06 1.63 -6.84
CA LYS A 43 3.02 0.98 -8.16
C LYS A 43 2.96 2.03 -9.28
N VAL A 44 2.11 3.04 -9.12
CA VAL A 44 1.94 4.14 -10.08
C VAL A 44 3.17 5.05 -10.10
N LEU A 45 3.62 5.52 -8.93
CA LEU A 45 4.75 6.46 -8.82
C LEU A 45 6.06 5.87 -9.34
N LEU A 46 6.31 4.59 -9.07
CA LEU A 46 7.50 3.87 -9.52
C LEU A 46 7.33 3.25 -10.91
N ARG A 47 6.17 3.44 -11.55
CA ARG A 47 5.84 2.97 -12.90
C ARG A 47 6.02 1.47 -13.09
N HIS A 48 5.74 0.68 -12.07
CA HIS A 48 5.78 -0.78 -12.19
C HIS A 48 4.64 -1.27 -13.09
N GLU A 49 4.94 -2.25 -13.95
CA GLU A 49 3.97 -2.84 -14.88
C GLU A 49 2.83 -3.54 -14.11
N GLY A 50 3.17 -4.24 -13.02
CA GLY A 50 2.21 -4.94 -12.18
C GLY A 50 2.56 -4.93 -10.70
N PHE A 51 1.63 -5.40 -9.88
CA PHE A 51 1.78 -5.43 -8.42
C PHE A 51 2.89 -6.36 -7.95
N GLU A 52 3.14 -7.49 -8.62
CA GLU A 52 4.25 -8.39 -8.26
C GLU A 52 5.61 -7.69 -8.35
N ALA A 53 5.82 -6.86 -9.38
CA ALA A 53 7.05 -6.09 -9.52
C ALA A 53 7.20 -5.08 -8.38
N CYS A 54 6.12 -4.38 -8.02
CA CYS A 54 6.10 -3.43 -6.91
C CYS A 54 6.32 -4.11 -5.54
N LEU A 55 5.68 -5.26 -5.31
CA LEU A 55 5.82 -6.03 -4.07
C LEU A 55 7.22 -6.62 -3.95
N GLY A 56 7.81 -7.11 -5.05
CA GLY A 56 9.20 -7.54 -5.08
C GLY A 56 10.18 -6.41 -4.74
N GLU A 57 9.89 -5.19 -5.21
CA GLU A 57 10.70 -4.02 -4.87
C GLU A 57 10.56 -3.62 -3.39
N LEU A 58 9.36 -3.68 -2.83
CA LEU A 58 9.13 -3.46 -1.40
C LEU A 58 9.88 -4.48 -0.52
N LYS A 59 9.92 -5.76 -0.91
CA LYS A 59 10.70 -6.77 -0.17
C LYS A 59 12.18 -6.38 -0.09
N ARG A 60 12.76 -5.95 -1.21
CA ARG A 60 14.19 -5.58 -1.31
C ARG A 60 14.53 -4.22 -0.69
N ASN A 61 13.56 -3.30 -0.59
CA ASN A 61 13.84 -1.91 -0.23
C ASN A 61 13.17 -1.49 1.09
N ALA A 62 13.96 -1.46 2.16
CA ALA A 62 13.50 -1.05 3.49
C ALA A 62 12.98 0.40 3.52
N GLY A 63 13.58 1.32 2.75
CA GLY A 63 13.13 2.71 2.71
C GLY A 63 11.76 2.88 2.04
N LEU A 64 11.46 2.06 1.02
CA LEU A 64 10.11 2.04 0.41
C LEU A 64 9.07 1.44 1.34
N ARG A 65 9.45 0.43 2.13
CA ARG A 65 8.59 -0.13 3.19
C ARG A 65 8.26 0.92 4.25
N GLU A 66 9.28 1.62 4.75
CA GLU A 66 9.13 2.62 5.80
C GLU A 66 8.16 3.75 5.40
N VAL A 67 8.21 4.24 4.16
CA VAL A 67 7.34 5.35 3.72
C VAL A 67 5.85 4.98 3.67
N ILE A 68 5.50 3.70 3.59
CA ILE A 68 4.11 3.22 3.65
C ILE A 68 3.80 2.44 4.94
N GLY A 69 4.65 2.56 5.96
CA GLY A 69 4.38 1.99 7.29
C GLY A 69 4.63 0.49 7.44
N ILE A 70 5.48 -0.11 6.61
CA ILE A 70 5.89 -1.51 6.74
C ILE A 70 7.22 -1.59 7.51
N GLU A 71 7.23 -2.28 8.66
CA GLU A 71 8.43 -2.38 9.51
C GLU A 71 9.45 -3.41 9.01
N SER A 72 8.98 -4.53 8.44
CA SER A 72 9.84 -5.65 8.04
C SER A 72 9.37 -6.29 6.73
N GLU A 73 10.21 -7.12 6.13
CA GLU A 73 9.87 -7.81 4.88
C GLU A 73 8.62 -8.69 5.04
N ALA A 74 8.44 -9.30 6.21
CA ALA A 74 7.27 -10.11 6.53
C ALA A 74 5.96 -9.32 6.52
N GLY A 75 6.02 -7.99 6.68
CA GLY A 75 4.87 -7.09 6.58
C GLY A 75 4.52 -6.67 5.14
N VAL A 76 5.23 -7.16 4.12
CA VAL A 76 4.89 -6.89 2.71
C VAL A 76 3.68 -7.75 2.30
N PRO A 77 2.57 -7.14 1.85
CA PRO A 77 1.40 -7.90 1.42
C PRO A 77 1.71 -8.87 0.28
N ASN A 78 1.08 -10.04 0.29
CA ASN A 78 1.03 -10.89 -0.91
C ASN A 78 0.07 -10.29 -1.96
N LYS A 79 0.28 -10.62 -3.25
CA LYS A 79 -0.54 -10.14 -4.38
C LYS A 79 -2.04 -10.28 -4.15
N TRP A 80 -2.50 -11.41 -3.60
CA TRP A 80 -3.93 -11.65 -3.38
C TRP A 80 -4.56 -10.72 -2.34
N ASN A 81 -3.79 -10.19 -1.39
CA ASN A 81 -4.27 -9.13 -0.49
C ASN A 81 -4.53 -7.84 -1.27
N VAL A 82 -3.65 -7.50 -2.22
CA VAL A 82 -3.80 -6.33 -3.08
C VAL A 82 -4.97 -6.52 -4.04
N SER A 83 -5.13 -7.70 -4.66
CA SER A 83 -6.27 -7.99 -5.52
C SER A 83 -7.61 -7.82 -4.80
N ARG A 84 -7.75 -8.39 -3.59
CA ARG A 84 -8.96 -8.22 -2.76
C ARG A 84 -9.19 -6.78 -2.34
N PHE A 85 -8.12 -6.03 -2.06
CA PHE A 85 -8.22 -4.61 -1.76
C PHE A 85 -8.78 -3.80 -2.94
N LEU A 86 -8.34 -4.11 -4.16
CA LEU A 86 -8.80 -3.43 -5.37
C LEU A 86 -10.27 -3.73 -5.72
N GLU A 87 -10.83 -4.84 -5.24
CA GLU A 87 -12.26 -5.15 -5.44
C GLU A 87 -13.19 -4.23 -4.65
N VAL A 88 -12.67 -3.57 -3.61
CA VAL A 88 -13.44 -2.67 -2.73
C VAL A 88 -12.99 -1.21 -2.81
N LEU A 89 -12.01 -0.91 -3.68
CA LEU A 89 -11.49 0.42 -3.96
C LEU A 89 -12.38 1.18 -4.94
#